data_AF-A0A2E3XCK9-F1
#
_entry.id   AF-A0A2E3XCK9-F1
#
_cell.length_a   1.000
_cell.length_b   1.000
_cell.length_c   1.000
_cell.angle_alpha   90.00
_cell.angle_beta   90.00
_cell.angle_gamma   90.00
#
_symmetry.space_group_name_H-M   'P 1'
#
loop_
_entity.id
_entity.type
_entity.pdbx_description
1 polymer ?
#
loop_
_entity_poly.entity_id
_entity_poly.type
_entity_poly.pdbx_seq_one_letter_code
_entity_poly.pdbx_strand_id
1 'polypeptide(L)' 'GYRLALTVRGKDYVWPGAKSQDEQFTLSNFAKPLTGCGPFLHEEPRDRPKTVFDGKVTLHTGKAYGAWLMLPIIPPK' A
#
# COMPACT_ATOMS: atom_id res chain seq x y z
N GLY A 1 -14.75 -5.80 -22.33
CA GLY A 1 -14.21 -4.44 -22.07
C GLY A 1 -13.31 -4.49 -20.84
N TYR A 2 -12.55 -3.43 -20.57
CA TYR A 2 -11.63 -3.33 -19.42
C TYR A 2 -12.03 -2.17 -18.50
N ARG A 3 -11.56 -2.18 -17.24
CA ARG A 3 -11.79 -1.11 -16.25
C ARG A 3 -10.50 -0.83 -15.48
N LEU A 4 -10.29 0.43 -15.11
CA LEU A 4 -9.29 0.84 -14.12
C LEU A 4 -9.97 0.98 -12.76
N ALA A 5 -9.30 0.54 -11.70
CA ALA A 5 -9.76 0.68 -10.33
C ALA A 5 -8.68 1.35 -9.47
N LEU A 6 -9.10 2.27 -8.60
CA LEU A 6 -8.25 2.94 -7.62
C LEU A 6 -8.72 2.54 -6.21
N THR A 7 -7.78 2.15 -5.36
CA THR A 7 -8.02 1.91 -3.93
C THR A 7 -7.20 2.90 -3.11
N VAL A 8 -7.86 3.67 -2.24
CA VAL A 8 -7.21 4.60 -1.30
C VAL A 8 -7.36 4.05 0.11
N ARG A 9 -6.27 4.03 0.90
CA ARG A 9 -6.26 3.52 2.28
C ARG A 9 -5.40 4.41 3.16
N GLY A 10 -5.72 4.47 4.46
CA GLY A 10 -4.90 5.14 5.47
C GLY A 10 -3.70 4.31 5.96
N LYS A 11 -3.18 3.40 5.14
CA LYS A 11 -2.05 2.53 5.46
C LYS A 11 -1.29 2.16 4.20
N ASP A 12 -0.04 1.74 4.40
CA ASP A 12 0.84 1.33 3.31
C ASP A 12 0.26 0.12 2.56
N TYR A 13 0.53 0.08 1.25
CA TYR A 13 0.19 -1.07 0.44
C TYR A 13 1.09 -2.25 0.81
N VAL A 14 0.47 -3.38 1.14
CA VAL A 14 1.17 -4.64 1.40
C VAL A 14 0.87 -5.61 0.26
N TRP A 15 1.89 -5.93 -0.52
CA TRP A 15 1.79 -7.05 -1.46
C TRP A 15 1.88 -8.36 -0.66
N PRO A 16 0.94 -9.31 -0.80
CA PRO A 16 0.82 -10.49 0.07
C PRO A 16 1.99 -11.49 -0.01
N GLY A 17 3.05 -11.19 -0.75
CA GLY A 17 4.25 -12.01 -0.84
C GLY A 17 4.21 -13.02 -1.98
N ALA A 18 5.38 -13.51 -2.37
CA ALA A 18 5.50 -14.72 -3.17
C ALA A 18 5.09 -15.87 -2.27
N LYS A 19 4.19 -16.73 -2.72
CA LYS A 19 3.85 -17.95 -1.99
C LYS A 19 4.71 -19.09 -2.54
N SER A 20 5.36 -19.85 -1.67
CA SER A 20 5.83 -21.18 -2.01
C SER A 20 4.80 -22.18 -1.49
N GLN A 21 4.14 -22.92 -2.39
CA GLN A 21 3.25 -24.04 -2.04
C GLN A 21 2.39 -23.78 -0.78
N ASP A 22 1.62 -22.68 -0.81
CA ASP A 22 0.69 -22.24 0.25
C ASP A 22 1.28 -21.55 1.51
N GLU A 23 2.59 -21.37 1.60
CA GLU A 23 3.25 -20.63 2.68
C GLU A 23 3.87 -19.31 2.21
N GLN A 24 4.00 -18.34 3.13
CA GLN A 24 4.65 -17.06 2.83
C GLN A 24 6.15 -17.27 2.62
N PHE A 25 6.74 -16.64 1.60
CA PHE A 25 8.17 -16.74 1.34
C PHE A 25 9.00 -16.11 2.48
N THR A 26 9.83 -16.92 3.14
CA THR A 26 10.73 -16.51 4.23
C THR A 26 12.17 -16.90 3.91
N LEU A 27 13.15 -16.15 4.45
CA LEU A 27 14.56 -16.51 4.42
C LEU A 27 15.04 -16.78 5.85
N SER A 28 15.92 -17.78 6.03
CA SER A 28 16.38 -18.23 7.35
C SER A 28 17.09 -17.16 8.19
N ASN A 29 17.57 -16.10 7.53
CA ASN A 29 18.26 -14.96 8.15
C ASN A 29 17.37 -13.72 8.31
N PHE A 30 16.09 -13.77 7.96
CA PHE A 30 15.16 -12.66 8.17
C PHE A 30 14.04 -13.04 9.13
N ALA A 31 13.76 -12.14 10.07
CA ALA A 31 12.73 -12.34 11.10
C ALA A 31 11.29 -12.18 10.58
N LYS A 32 11.10 -11.70 9.35
CA LYS A 32 9.80 -11.40 8.76
C LYS A 32 9.69 -11.97 7.34
N PRO A 33 8.49 -12.42 6.92
CA PRO A 33 8.24 -12.82 5.54
C PRO A 33 8.50 -11.70 4.53
N LEU A 34 8.85 -12.09 3.31
CA LEU A 34 9.13 -11.16 2.22
C LEU A 34 7.83 -10.76 1.53
N THR A 35 7.27 -9.66 1.98
CA THR A 35 6.17 -8.94 1.32
C THR A 35 6.75 -7.89 0.37
N GLY A 36 5.93 -7.08 -0.32
CA GLY A 36 6.38 -6.16 -1.37
C GLY A 36 7.69 -5.39 -1.08
N CYS A 37 7.85 -4.82 0.12
CA CYS A 37 9.05 -4.10 0.57
C CYS A 37 10.10 -4.99 1.29
N GLY A 38 10.06 -6.31 1.09
CA GLY A 38 10.92 -7.27 1.78
C GLY A 38 10.55 -7.41 3.27
N PRO A 39 11.55 -7.58 4.16
CA PRO A 39 11.32 -7.72 5.60
C PRO A 39 11.26 -6.37 6.34
N PHE A 40 11.31 -5.25 5.61
CA PHE A 40 11.42 -3.91 6.17
C PHE A 40 10.03 -3.33 6.46
N LEU A 41 9.63 -3.38 7.73
CA LEU A 41 8.32 -2.93 8.21
C LEU A 41 8.47 -1.72 9.15
N HIS A 42 7.54 -0.77 9.07
CA HIS A 42 7.46 0.37 10.00
C HIS A 42 6.51 0.07 11.17
N GLU A 43 6.70 -1.05 11.86
CA GLU A 43 5.81 -1.48 12.97
C GLU A 43 6.34 -1.10 14.36
N GLU A 44 7.58 -0.61 14.45
CA GLU A 44 8.24 -0.30 15.71
C GLU A 44 7.56 0.93 16.38
N PRO A 45 7.01 0.82 17.61
CA PRO A 45 6.23 1.90 18.22
C PRO A 45 7.00 3.19 18.56
N ARG A 46 8.32 3.12 18.75
CA ARG A 46 9.20 4.29 18.96
C ARG A 46 9.39 5.05 17.65
N ASP A 47 9.51 4.35 16.54
CA ASP A 47 9.65 4.96 15.20
C ASP A 47 8.30 5.37 14.61
N ARG A 48 7.22 4.63 14.92
CA ARG A 48 5.86 4.86 14.42
C ARG A 48 4.84 4.95 15.56
N PRO A 49 4.92 5.99 16.41
CA PRO A 49 3.99 6.17 17.53
C PRO A 49 2.53 6.35 17.05
N LYS A 50 1.61 5.59 17.64
CA LYS A 50 0.18 5.62 17.27
C LYS A 50 -0.46 7.00 17.35
N THR A 51 -0.02 7.83 18.30
CA THR A 51 -0.49 9.21 18.47
C THR A 51 -0.28 10.08 17.23
N VAL A 52 0.67 9.71 16.35
CA VAL A 52 0.95 10.40 15.09
C VAL A 52 0.33 9.65 13.90
N PHE A 53 0.42 8.32 13.87
CA PHE A 53 0.17 7.53 12.66
C PHE A 53 -1.17 6.75 12.64
N ASP A 54 -1.90 6.65 13.75
CA ASP A 54 -3.17 5.89 13.86
C ASP A 54 -4.40 6.82 13.85
N GLY A 55 -4.34 7.85 13.00
CA GLY A 55 -5.38 8.88 12.90
C GLY A 55 -6.51 8.52 11.93
N LYS A 56 -7.65 9.21 12.07
CA LYS A 56 -8.75 9.14 11.10
C LYS A 56 -8.41 9.95 9.86
N VAL A 57 -8.20 9.27 8.74
CA VAL A 57 -7.99 9.89 7.42
C VAL A 57 -9.32 10.02 6.68
N THR A 58 -9.64 11.21 6.18
CA THR A 58 -10.85 11.48 5.39
C THR A 58 -10.46 11.98 4.00
N LEU A 59 -10.93 11.31 2.95
CA LEU A 59 -10.76 11.76 1.57
C LEU A 59 -11.95 12.61 1.15
N HIS A 60 -11.71 13.90 0.89
CA HIS A 60 -12.73 14.82 0.37
C HIS A 60 -12.76 14.76 -1.15
N THR A 61 -13.94 14.58 -1.75
CA THR A 61 -14.14 14.49 -3.21
C THR A 61 -15.40 15.25 -3.64
N GLY A 62 -15.57 15.46 -4.95
CA GLY A 62 -16.74 16.10 -5.53
C GLY A 62 -16.48 17.52 -6.06
N LYS A 63 -17.53 18.24 -6.47
CA LYS A 63 -17.42 19.53 -7.18
C LYS A 63 -16.58 20.58 -6.42
N ALA A 64 -16.67 20.61 -5.10
CA ALA A 64 -15.91 21.54 -4.26
C ALA A 64 -14.50 21.05 -3.90
N TYR A 65 -14.18 19.77 -4.14
CA TYR A 65 -12.95 19.13 -3.70
C TYR A 65 -12.33 18.33 -4.86
N GLY A 66 -11.32 18.92 -5.49
CA GLY A 66 -10.64 18.37 -6.66
C GLY A 66 -9.71 17.20 -6.35
N ALA A 67 -10.24 16.11 -5.81
CA ALA A 67 -9.53 14.83 -5.70
C ALA A 67 -9.69 14.05 -7.02
N TRP A 68 -8.58 13.80 -7.71
CA TRP A 68 -8.54 13.07 -8.98
C TRP A 68 -7.22 12.31 -9.14
N LEU A 69 -7.21 11.33 -10.03
CA LEU A 69 -6.01 10.58 -10.41
C LEU A 69 -5.57 11.06 -11.79
N MET A 70 -4.36 11.61 -11.90
CA MET A 70 -3.76 11.92 -13.19
C MET A 70 -3.32 10.64 -13.88
N LEU A 71 -3.84 10.38 -15.07
CA LEU A 71 -3.42 9.25 -15.88
C LEU A 71 -2.48 9.74 -16.99
N PRO A 72 -1.29 9.13 -17.16
CA PRO A 72 -0.41 9.41 -18.29
C PRO A 72 -0.94 8.71 -19.54
N ILE A 73 -1.99 9.27 -20.15
CA ILE A 73 -2.61 8.71 -21.35
C ILE A 73 -1.65 8.86 -22.54
N ILE A 74 -1.27 7.74 -23.14
CA ILE A 74 -0.44 7.70 -24.35
C ILE A 74 -1.34 7.96 -25.57
N PRO A 75 -1.04 8.96 -26.41
CA PRO A 75 -1.81 9.23 -27.62
C PRO A 75 -1.80 8.06 -28.63
N PRO A 76 -2.79 7.98 -29.53
CA PRO A 76 -2.71 7.05 -30.66
C PRO A 76 -1.50 7.37 -31.55
N LYS A 77 -1.07 6.35 -32.31
CA LYS A 77 -0.02 6.51 -33.34
C LYS A 77 -0.51 7.39 -34.49
#